data_AF-A0A6V7J0L3-F1
#
_entry.id   AF-A0A6V7J0L3-F1
#
_cell.length_a   1.000
_cell.length_b   1.000
_cell.length_c   1.000
_cell.angle_alpha   90.00
_cell.angle_beta   90.00
_cell.angle_gamma   90.00
#
_symmetry.space_group_name_H-M   'P 1'
#
loop_
_entity.id
_entity.type
_entity.pdbx_description
1 polymer ?
#
loop_
_entity_poly.entity_id
_entity_poly.type
_entity_poly.pdbx_seq_one_letter_code
_entity_poly.pdbx_strand_id
1 'polypeptide(L)'
;AKHKPTYITLAELIGESAGSEAADSVLDNLEALASNTLPDGWEKIKVLNLTMTDLFGEDNLIETQVLNKLRFALPTVGIARAFDPEATCLNEKNYRNQKVFLLCSSFCRALITSPPALVNKIRGSPARADEFHAFIKPVKHLFISRVEADLQLKAEAEAADVNREEPMRSNGIDTEPAGKRSRIDDLESKMITMFKKLSDRIDKIETLNKTERIEEDSGSNEENDGTEVSEKVEVNWMLNSESGQVPEDTTSDSQ
;
A
#
# COMPACT_ATOMS: atom_id res chain seq x y z
N ALA A 1 18.86 -19.86 22.30
CA ALA A 1 19.13 -20.92 21.31
C ALA A 1 18.50 -20.47 19.99
N LYS A 2 19.24 -20.47 18.88
CA LYS A 2 18.67 -20.06 17.57
C LYS A 2 17.64 -21.10 17.15
N HIS A 3 16.37 -20.68 16.98
CA HIS A 3 15.30 -21.55 16.52
C HIS A 3 15.65 -22.07 15.12
N LYS A 4 15.67 -23.39 14.93
CA LYS A 4 15.94 -23.96 13.59
C LYS A 4 14.64 -23.89 12.79
N PRO A 5 14.59 -23.16 11.66
CA PRO A 5 13.35 -23.01 10.91
C PRO A 5 12.93 -24.37 10.33
N THR A 6 11.64 -24.67 10.46
CA THR A 6 10.99 -25.89 9.97
C THR A 6 10.22 -25.60 8.69
N TYR A 7 10.05 -26.62 7.86
CA TYR A 7 9.19 -26.51 6.68
C TYR A 7 7.73 -26.70 7.10
N ILE A 8 6.89 -25.80 6.62
CA ILE A 8 5.45 -25.75 6.86
C ILE A 8 4.74 -25.46 5.54
N THR A 9 3.52 -25.94 5.38
CA THR A 9 2.68 -25.67 4.22
C THR A 9 1.92 -24.35 4.39
N LEU A 10 1.48 -23.72 3.30
CA LEU A 10 0.68 -22.49 3.40
C LEU A 10 -0.63 -22.72 4.15
N ALA A 11 -1.26 -23.90 4.01
CA ALA A 11 -2.47 -24.24 4.75
C ALA A 11 -2.28 -24.28 6.27
N GLU A 12 -1.10 -24.70 6.74
CA GLU A 12 -0.79 -24.74 8.17
C GLU A 12 -0.52 -23.36 8.78
N LEU A 13 -0.38 -22.31 7.95
CA LEU A 13 -0.22 -20.92 8.38
C LEU A 13 -1.54 -20.14 8.46
N ILE A 14 -2.63 -20.74 7.98
CA ILE A 14 -3.98 -20.16 7.99
C ILE A 14 -4.54 -20.20 9.41
N GLY A 15 -5.30 -19.17 9.80
CA GLY A 15 -5.96 -19.10 11.10
C GLY A 15 -5.05 -18.71 12.26
N GLU A 16 -3.88 -18.14 11.96
CA GLU A 16 -3.09 -17.43 12.98
C GLU A 16 -3.82 -16.16 13.43
N SER A 17 -4.06 -16.02 14.75
CA SER A 17 -4.63 -14.78 15.28
C SER A 17 -3.59 -13.67 15.34
N ALA A 18 -3.98 -12.48 14.90
CA ALA A 18 -3.26 -11.22 14.99
C ALA A 18 -3.43 -10.52 16.35
N GLY A 19 -4.21 -11.09 17.27
CA GLY A 19 -4.39 -10.60 18.64
C GLY A 19 -5.46 -9.51 18.80
N SER A 20 -6.14 -9.11 17.72
CA SER A 20 -7.32 -8.23 17.78
C SER A 20 -8.35 -8.63 16.73
N GLU A 21 -9.63 -8.47 17.06
CA GLU A 21 -10.75 -8.85 16.17
C GLU A 21 -10.68 -8.13 14.81
N ALA A 22 -10.31 -6.84 14.81
CA ALA A 22 -10.15 -6.08 13.58
C ALA A 22 -9.00 -6.61 12.71
N ALA A 23 -7.87 -6.98 13.33
CA ALA A 23 -6.75 -7.54 12.59
C ALA A 23 -7.05 -8.96 12.09
N ASP A 24 -7.76 -9.76 12.88
CA ASP A 24 -8.22 -11.10 12.49
C ASP A 24 -9.17 -11.01 11.29
N SER A 25 -10.10 -10.05 11.28
CA SER A 25 -10.97 -9.80 10.13
C SER A 25 -10.20 -9.47 8.84
N VAL A 26 -9.11 -8.69 8.94
CA VAL A 26 -8.25 -8.41 7.78
C VAL A 26 -7.52 -9.67 7.32
N LEU A 27 -7.06 -10.53 8.23
CA LEU A 27 -6.43 -11.80 7.87
C LEU A 27 -7.41 -12.74 7.18
N ASP A 28 -8.63 -12.89 7.70
CA ASP A 28 -9.69 -13.68 7.08
C ASP A 28 -9.97 -13.21 5.64
N ASN A 29 -10.04 -11.88 5.43
CA ASN A 29 -10.22 -11.30 4.10
C ASN A 29 -9.04 -11.60 3.16
N LEU A 30 -7.81 -11.60 3.68
CA LEU A 30 -6.61 -11.93 2.89
C LEU A 30 -6.52 -13.43 2.56
N GLU A 31 -6.94 -14.31 3.46
CA GLU A 31 -7.04 -15.75 3.24
C GLU A 31 -8.12 -16.09 2.21
N ALA A 32 -9.28 -15.43 2.29
CA ALA A 32 -10.32 -15.53 1.28
C ALA A 32 -9.82 -15.02 -0.08
N LEU A 33 -9.09 -13.89 -0.10
CA LEU A 33 -8.47 -13.37 -1.32
C LEU A 33 -7.48 -14.36 -1.92
N ALA A 34 -6.63 -14.99 -1.11
CA ALA A 34 -5.68 -16.01 -1.56
C ALA A 34 -6.41 -17.22 -2.16
N SER A 35 -7.44 -17.71 -1.49
CA SER A 35 -8.27 -18.83 -1.92
C SER A 35 -8.94 -18.58 -3.27
N ASN A 36 -9.38 -17.35 -3.51
CA ASN A 36 -10.07 -16.96 -4.75
C ASN A 36 -9.12 -16.66 -5.92
N THR A 37 -7.85 -16.37 -5.65
CA THR A 37 -6.94 -15.81 -6.67
C THR A 37 -5.75 -16.68 -6.98
N LEU A 38 -5.28 -17.50 -6.04
CA LEU A 38 -4.13 -18.38 -6.25
C LEU A 38 -4.53 -19.64 -7.03
N PRO A 39 -3.62 -20.21 -7.84
CA PRO A 39 -3.89 -21.46 -8.54
C PRO A 39 -4.14 -22.64 -7.57
N ASP A 40 -4.80 -23.68 -8.09
CA ASP A 40 -5.08 -24.89 -7.31
C ASP A 40 -3.80 -25.50 -6.71
N GLY A 41 -3.92 -25.95 -5.46
CA GLY A 41 -2.82 -26.57 -4.74
C GLY A 41 -1.86 -25.59 -4.06
N TRP A 42 -2.17 -24.29 -4.03
CA TRP A 42 -1.37 -23.28 -3.32
C TRP A 42 -1.15 -23.64 -1.85
N GLU A 43 -2.18 -24.20 -1.21
CA GLU A 43 -2.15 -24.72 0.17
C GLU A 43 -0.98 -25.66 0.46
N LYS A 44 -0.55 -26.44 -0.55
CA LYS A 44 0.51 -27.46 -0.43
C LYS A 44 1.92 -26.90 -0.57
N ILE A 45 2.06 -25.62 -0.90
CA ILE A 45 3.36 -24.98 -1.08
C ILE A 45 4.09 -24.97 0.26
N LYS A 46 5.31 -25.50 0.27
CA LYS A 46 6.15 -25.54 1.46
C LYS A 46 7.08 -24.34 1.55
N VAL A 47 7.12 -23.72 2.72
CA VAL A 47 7.97 -22.59 3.05
C VAL A 47 8.69 -22.83 4.37
N LEU A 48 9.76 -22.11 4.63
CA LEU A 48 10.35 -22.05 5.97
C LEU A 48 9.49 -21.14 6.85
N ASN A 49 9.09 -21.61 8.03
CA ASN A 49 8.43 -20.76 9.02
C ASN A 49 9.45 -19.79 9.63
N LEU A 50 9.59 -18.62 9.01
CA LEU A 50 10.51 -17.58 9.42
C LEU A 50 9.76 -16.47 10.16
N THR A 51 10.31 -16.08 11.29
CA THR A 51 9.85 -14.91 12.03
C THR A 51 10.27 -13.62 11.32
N MET A 52 9.68 -12.50 11.74
CA MET A 52 10.13 -11.19 11.26
C MET A 52 11.61 -10.95 11.55
N THR A 53 12.06 -11.33 12.74
CA THR A 53 13.46 -11.26 13.17
C THR A 53 14.37 -12.13 12.31
N ASP A 54 13.93 -13.33 11.92
CA ASP A 54 14.70 -14.17 11.02
C ASP A 54 14.88 -13.52 9.65
N LEU A 55 13.89 -12.79 9.15
CA LEU A 55 13.94 -12.13 7.84
C LEU A 55 14.76 -10.85 7.85
N PHE A 56 14.52 -9.96 8.82
CA PHE A 56 15.00 -8.57 8.81
C PHE A 56 16.00 -8.23 9.94
N GLY A 57 16.22 -9.12 10.91
CA GLY A 57 17.11 -8.89 12.05
C GLY A 57 16.40 -8.52 13.34
N GLU A 58 17.15 -8.40 14.44
CA GLU A 58 16.64 -8.28 15.82
C GLU A 58 15.91 -6.95 16.09
N ASP A 59 16.26 -5.89 15.37
CA ASP A 59 15.70 -4.56 15.63
C ASP A 59 14.25 -4.42 15.15
N ASN A 60 13.71 -5.38 14.37
CA ASN A 60 12.41 -5.28 13.70
C ASN A 60 12.25 -3.98 12.87
N LEU A 61 13.36 -3.33 12.54
CA LEU A 61 13.40 -2.13 11.72
C LEU A 61 13.51 -2.54 10.26
N ILE A 62 12.47 -2.26 9.48
CA ILE A 62 12.47 -2.54 8.06
C ILE A 62 12.96 -1.29 7.32
N GLU A 63 14.02 -1.46 6.55
CA GLU A 63 14.50 -0.41 5.65
C GLU A 63 13.42 -0.05 4.63
N THR A 64 13.15 1.25 4.47
CA THR A 64 12.13 1.74 3.53
C THR A 64 12.39 1.26 2.11
N GLN A 65 13.65 1.15 1.69
CA GLN A 65 14.01 0.65 0.37
C GLN A 65 13.58 -0.82 0.14
N VAL A 66 13.71 -1.66 1.18
CA VAL A 66 13.26 -3.05 1.13
C VAL A 66 11.74 -3.10 1.08
N LEU A 67 11.07 -2.33 1.94
CA LEU A 67 9.61 -2.24 2.01
C LEU A 67 8.98 -1.79 0.67
N ASN A 68 9.63 -0.87 -0.04
CA ASN A 68 9.18 -0.40 -1.36
C ASN A 68 9.32 -1.48 -2.44
N LYS A 69 10.36 -2.33 -2.34
CA LYS A 69 10.62 -3.44 -3.27
C LYS A 69 9.79 -4.70 -2.96
N LEU A 70 9.20 -4.78 -1.77
CA LEU A 70 8.33 -5.90 -1.41
C LEU A 70 7.13 -6.00 -2.34
N ARG A 71 6.87 -7.24 -2.78
CA ARG A 71 5.69 -7.65 -3.53
C ARG A 71 5.16 -8.95 -2.92
N PHE A 72 3.85 -9.15 -3.03
CA PHE A 72 3.15 -10.31 -2.50
C PHE A 72 2.47 -11.04 -3.66
N ALA A 73 2.22 -12.33 -3.50
CA ALA A 73 1.44 -13.15 -4.41
C ALA A 73 -0.07 -12.95 -4.19
N LEU A 74 -0.51 -11.70 -4.01
CA LEU A 74 -1.91 -11.31 -3.84
C LEU A 74 -2.19 -10.08 -4.73
N PRO A 75 -3.39 -9.94 -5.32
CA PRO A 75 -3.75 -8.76 -6.09
C PRO A 75 -3.67 -7.49 -5.24
N THR A 76 -2.99 -6.46 -5.74
CA THR A 76 -2.75 -5.22 -4.98
C THR A 76 -4.04 -4.49 -4.62
N VAL A 77 -5.02 -4.48 -5.54
CA VAL A 77 -6.38 -3.96 -5.28
C VAL A 77 -7.10 -4.80 -4.22
N GLY A 78 -6.95 -6.12 -4.27
CA GLY A 78 -7.51 -7.03 -3.28
C GLY A 78 -6.92 -6.81 -1.89
N ILE A 79 -5.61 -6.55 -1.78
CA ILE A 79 -4.97 -6.17 -0.50
C ILE A 79 -5.62 -4.90 0.05
N ALA A 80 -5.77 -3.85 -0.77
CA ALA A 80 -6.38 -2.60 -0.31
C ALA A 80 -7.80 -2.85 0.26
N ARG A 81 -8.60 -3.64 -0.47
CA ARG A 81 -9.97 -4.01 -0.08
C ARG A 81 -10.05 -4.93 1.14
N ALA A 82 -9.03 -5.73 1.40
CA ALA A 82 -9.00 -6.56 2.60
C ALA A 82 -8.87 -5.73 3.89
N PHE A 83 -8.23 -4.55 3.81
CA PHE A 83 -8.13 -3.59 4.91
C PHE A 83 -9.31 -2.62 4.98
N ASP A 84 -9.82 -2.22 3.82
CA ASP A 84 -10.96 -1.30 3.70
C ASP A 84 -11.79 -1.73 2.49
N PRO A 85 -12.90 -2.48 2.69
CA PRO A 85 -13.74 -2.98 1.60
C PRO A 85 -14.23 -1.90 0.64
N GLU A 86 -14.38 -0.66 1.14
CA GLU A 86 -14.87 0.51 0.40
C GLU A 86 -13.73 1.39 -0.13
N ALA A 87 -12.48 0.90 -0.10
CA ALA A 87 -11.32 1.64 -0.57
C ALA A 87 -11.51 2.12 -2.02
N THR A 88 -11.48 3.44 -2.23
CA THR A 88 -11.54 4.10 -3.55
C THR A 88 -10.20 4.63 -4.02
N CYS A 89 -9.19 4.62 -3.15
CA CYS A 89 -7.83 5.05 -3.47
C CYS A 89 -6.80 4.31 -2.62
N LEU A 90 -5.54 4.33 -3.07
CA LEU A 90 -4.42 3.69 -2.39
C LEU A 90 -3.20 4.62 -2.35
N ASN A 91 -3.15 5.44 -1.31
CA ASN A 91 -2.01 6.32 -1.06
C ASN A 91 -0.78 5.54 -0.56
N GLU A 92 0.41 6.12 -0.76
CA GLU A 92 1.69 5.48 -0.42
C GLU A 92 1.83 5.16 1.07
N LYS A 93 1.39 6.07 1.96
CA LYS A 93 1.50 5.91 3.41
C LYS A 93 0.65 4.73 3.90
N ASN A 94 -0.61 4.65 3.47
CA ASN A 94 -1.52 3.57 3.83
C ASN A 94 -1.01 2.25 3.27
N TYR A 95 -0.59 2.20 2.01
CA TYR A 95 -0.06 0.97 1.43
C TYR A 95 1.21 0.49 2.14
N ARG A 96 2.09 1.42 2.55
CA ARG A 96 3.27 1.09 3.36
C ARG A 96 2.87 0.45 4.70
N ASN A 97 1.90 1.02 5.40
CA ASN A 97 1.39 0.48 6.66
C ASN A 97 0.74 -0.91 6.46
N GLN A 98 -0.03 -1.10 5.39
CA GLN A 98 -0.59 -2.40 5.04
C GLN A 98 0.52 -3.44 4.81
N LYS A 99 1.61 -3.09 4.10
CA LYS A 99 2.74 -4.01 3.95
C LYS A 99 3.39 -4.38 5.28
N VAL A 100 3.54 -3.42 6.20
CA VAL A 100 4.08 -3.69 7.53
C VAL A 100 3.20 -4.69 8.27
N PHE A 101 1.87 -4.51 8.24
CA PHE A 101 0.93 -5.48 8.80
C PHE A 101 1.06 -6.87 8.16
N LEU A 102 1.12 -6.94 6.82
CA LEU A 102 1.33 -8.20 6.09
C LEU A 102 2.63 -8.90 6.51
N LEU A 103 3.67 -8.17 6.92
CA LEU A 103 4.91 -8.78 7.40
C LEU A 103 4.78 -9.36 8.81
N CYS A 104 3.76 -8.99 9.58
CA CYS A 104 3.52 -9.54 10.91
C CYS A 104 2.82 -10.90 10.88
N SER A 105 2.02 -11.19 9.85
CA SER A 105 1.42 -12.50 9.60
C SER A 105 2.42 -13.48 8.93
N SER A 106 2.52 -14.72 9.43
CA SER A 106 3.41 -15.72 8.81
C SER A 106 2.91 -16.15 7.43
N PHE A 107 1.59 -16.28 7.28
CA PHE A 107 0.92 -16.57 6.02
C PHE A 107 1.28 -15.54 4.96
N CYS A 108 1.14 -14.26 5.28
CA CYS A 108 1.45 -13.17 4.34
C CYS A 108 2.95 -13.06 4.03
N ARG A 109 3.84 -13.28 5.02
CA ARG A 109 5.30 -13.40 4.76
C ARG A 109 5.59 -14.53 3.78
N ALA A 110 4.92 -15.67 3.92
CA ALA A 110 5.11 -16.80 3.03
C ALA A 110 4.74 -16.49 1.57
N LEU A 111 3.89 -15.49 1.32
CA LEU A 111 3.46 -15.05 -0.01
C LEU A 111 4.38 -14.00 -0.67
N ILE A 112 5.52 -13.63 -0.06
CA ILE A 112 6.45 -12.66 -0.67
C ILE A 112 7.02 -13.18 -2.00
N THR A 113 7.01 -12.32 -3.03
CA THR A 113 7.50 -12.59 -4.40
C THR A 113 8.69 -11.73 -4.81
N SER A 114 9.04 -10.71 -4.03
CA SER A 114 10.17 -9.82 -4.28
C SER A 114 10.59 -9.17 -2.97
N PRO A 115 11.88 -8.88 -2.74
CA PRO A 115 13.05 -9.13 -3.61
C PRO A 115 13.55 -10.59 -3.61
N PRO A 116 14.31 -11.03 -4.64
CA PRO A 116 14.78 -12.42 -4.77
C PRO A 116 15.55 -12.95 -3.56
N ALA A 117 16.34 -12.11 -2.89
CA ALA A 117 17.06 -12.49 -1.67
C ALA A 117 16.10 -12.95 -0.55
N LEU A 118 14.98 -12.26 -0.35
CA LEU A 118 13.97 -12.63 0.64
C LEU A 118 13.19 -13.87 0.18
N VAL A 119 12.81 -13.95 -1.09
CA VAL A 119 12.11 -15.14 -1.62
C VAL A 119 12.97 -16.39 -1.43
N ASN A 120 14.24 -16.35 -1.81
CA ASN A 120 15.18 -17.48 -1.63
C ASN A 120 15.31 -17.89 -0.16
N LYS A 121 15.34 -16.91 0.74
CA LYS A 121 15.41 -17.15 2.19
C LYS A 121 14.15 -17.84 2.70
N ILE A 122 12.95 -17.36 2.33
CA ILE A 122 11.66 -17.94 2.75
C ILE A 122 11.46 -19.35 2.15
N ARG A 123 11.90 -19.56 0.91
CA ARG A 123 11.77 -20.85 0.22
C ARG A 123 12.87 -21.85 0.60
N GLY A 124 13.94 -21.37 1.24
CA GLY A 124 15.11 -22.15 1.65
C GLY A 124 16.11 -22.45 0.52
N SER A 125 15.75 -22.22 -0.74
CA SER A 125 16.66 -22.38 -1.89
C SER A 125 16.15 -21.62 -3.12
N PRO A 126 17.03 -21.24 -4.07
CA PRO A 126 16.64 -20.65 -5.35
C PRO A 126 15.73 -21.55 -6.19
N ALA A 127 15.99 -22.86 -6.24
CA ALA A 127 15.17 -23.80 -7.03
C ALA A 127 13.70 -23.79 -6.59
N ARG A 128 13.44 -23.77 -5.26
CA ARG A 128 12.07 -23.67 -4.73
C ARG A 128 11.45 -22.29 -4.93
N ALA A 129 12.26 -21.24 -5.00
CA ALA A 129 11.76 -19.91 -5.37
C ALA A 129 11.32 -19.87 -6.84
N ASP A 130 12.06 -20.51 -7.74
CA ASP A 130 11.69 -20.63 -9.15
C ASP A 130 10.42 -21.49 -9.33
N GLU A 131 10.30 -22.60 -8.60
CA GLU A 131 9.07 -23.40 -8.56
C GLU A 131 7.85 -22.56 -8.12
N PHE A 132 8.01 -21.76 -7.05
CA PHE A 132 6.96 -20.86 -6.59
C PHE A 132 6.61 -19.79 -7.62
N HIS A 133 7.60 -19.20 -8.29
CA HIS A 133 7.38 -18.21 -9.34
C HIS A 133 6.69 -18.80 -10.57
N ALA A 134 7.05 -20.03 -10.96
CA ALA A 134 6.39 -20.77 -12.02
C ALA A 134 4.92 -21.06 -11.65
N PHE A 135 4.68 -21.43 -10.39
CA PHE A 135 3.34 -21.67 -9.86
C PHE A 135 2.44 -20.44 -9.94
N ILE A 136 2.89 -19.28 -9.46
CA ILE A 136 2.08 -18.04 -9.47
C ILE A 136 2.05 -17.33 -10.84
N LYS A 137 2.76 -17.84 -11.85
CA LYS A 137 2.86 -17.22 -13.18
C LYS A 137 1.49 -16.91 -13.81
N PRO A 138 0.46 -17.78 -13.73
CA PRO A 138 -0.85 -17.50 -14.34
C PRO A 138 -1.52 -16.24 -13.77
N VAL A 139 -1.28 -15.93 -12.49
CA VAL A 139 -1.97 -14.87 -11.75
C VAL A 139 -1.10 -13.62 -11.57
N LYS A 140 0.15 -13.66 -12.05
CA LYS A 140 1.14 -12.58 -11.90
C LYS A 140 0.65 -11.22 -12.44
N HIS A 141 -0.20 -11.23 -13.47
CA HIS A 141 -0.74 -10.01 -14.06
C HIS A 141 -1.65 -9.22 -13.11
N LEU A 142 -2.17 -9.86 -12.04
CA LEU A 142 -2.97 -9.21 -11.01
C LEU A 142 -2.11 -8.47 -9.96
N PHE A 143 -0.81 -8.77 -9.90
CA PHE A 143 0.14 -8.20 -8.92
C PHE A 143 0.71 -6.87 -9.43
N ILE A 144 -0.19 -5.94 -9.75
CA ILE A 144 0.13 -4.63 -10.31
C ILE A 144 0.79 -3.70 -9.30
N SER A 145 1.40 -2.61 -9.78
CA SER A 145 2.00 -1.61 -8.90
C SER A 145 0.95 -0.86 -8.08
N ARG A 146 1.38 -0.20 -6.98
CA ARG A 146 0.48 0.66 -6.19
C ARG A 146 -0.18 1.74 -7.04
N VAL A 147 0.59 2.38 -7.92
CA VAL A 147 0.09 3.47 -8.78
C VAL A 147 -1.02 2.95 -9.70
N GLU A 148 -0.82 1.79 -10.32
CA GLU A 148 -1.85 1.17 -11.16
C GLU A 148 -3.07 0.73 -10.34
N ALA A 149 -2.86 0.18 -9.15
CA ALA A 149 -3.96 -0.19 -8.26
C ALA A 149 -4.78 1.02 -7.79
N ASP A 150 -4.13 2.15 -7.48
CA ASP A 150 -4.79 3.41 -7.12
C ASP A 150 -5.62 3.96 -8.29
N LEU A 151 -5.09 3.90 -9.52
CA LEU A 151 -5.84 4.28 -10.72
C LEU A 151 -7.04 3.37 -10.95
N GLN A 152 -6.88 2.06 -10.76
CA GLN A 152 -7.97 1.10 -10.91
C GLN A 152 -9.07 1.35 -9.87
N LEU A 153 -8.72 1.54 -8.60
CA LEU A 153 -9.69 1.84 -7.54
C LEU A 153 -10.48 3.13 -7.82
N LYS A 154 -9.81 4.18 -8.30
CA LYS A 154 -10.46 5.44 -8.68
C LYS A 154 -11.39 5.28 -9.87
N ALA A 155 -10.95 4.57 -10.91
CA ALA A 155 -11.78 4.32 -12.08
C ALA A 155 -13.03 3.49 -11.74
N GLU A 156 -12.90 2.49 -10.85
CA GLU A 156 -14.02 1.69 -10.36
C GLU A 156 -15.00 2.54 -9.52
N ALA A 157 -14.49 3.46 -8.69
CA ALA A 157 -15.32 4.39 -7.92
C ALA A 157 -16.09 5.38 -8.82
N GLU A 158 -15.43 5.97 -9.82
CA GLU A 158 -16.07 6.86 -10.79
C GLU A 158 -17.15 6.13 -11.61
N ALA A 159 -16.90 4.89 -12.00
CA ALA A 159 -17.87 4.07 -12.73
C ALA A 159 -19.10 3.70 -11.87
N ALA A 160 -18.92 3.54 -10.55
CA ALA A 160 -20.03 3.28 -9.63
C ALA A 160 -20.93 4.50 -9.46
N ASP A 161 -20.38 5.71 -9.44
CA ASP A 161 -21.14 6.96 -9.33
C ASP A 161 -21.98 7.25 -10.57
N VAL A 162 -21.45 7.00 -11.78
CA VAL A 162 -22.19 7.19 -13.04
C VAL A 162 -23.45 6.30 -13.12
N ASN A 163 -23.41 5.11 -12.52
CA ASN A 163 -24.57 4.21 -12.48
C ASN A 163 -25.61 4.57 -11.40
N ARG A 164 -25.32 5.55 -10.55
CA ARG A 164 -26.23 6.03 -9.50
C ARG A 164 -27.12 7.19 -9.97
N GLU A 165 -26.75 7.85 -11.06
CA GLU A 165 -27.57 8.86 -11.73
C GLU A 165 -28.47 8.22 -12.81
N GLU A 166 -29.76 8.10 -12.48
CA GLU A 166 -30.95 7.87 -13.34
C GLU A 166 -31.52 6.44 -13.50
N PRO A 167 -32.81 6.31 -13.13
CA PRO A 167 -33.86 6.51 -14.12
C PRO A 167 -34.79 7.66 -13.70
N MET A 168 -34.39 8.91 -13.96
CA MET A 168 -35.34 10.02 -13.95
C MET A 168 -36.03 10.11 -15.32
N ARG A 169 -37.22 9.54 -15.33
CA ARG A 169 -38.31 9.83 -16.26
C ARG A 169 -38.26 11.27 -16.78
N SER A 170 -38.11 11.44 -18.09
CA SER A 170 -38.59 12.65 -18.76
C SER A 170 -39.12 12.33 -20.16
N ASN A 171 -40.40 11.94 -20.18
CA ASN A 171 -41.26 12.34 -21.29
C ASN A 171 -41.56 13.83 -21.09
N GLY A 172 -41.06 14.69 -21.99
CA GLY A 172 -41.65 16.02 -22.16
C GLY A 172 -40.70 17.16 -22.50
N ILE A 173 -40.81 17.58 -23.76
CA ILE A 173 -40.85 18.97 -24.22
C ILE A 173 -39.51 19.63 -24.56
N ASP A 174 -39.40 19.91 -25.85
CA ASP A 174 -38.48 20.82 -26.53
C ASP A 174 -38.29 22.16 -25.81
N THR A 175 -37.05 22.53 -25.48
CA THR A 175 -36.47 23.85 -25.79
C THR A 175 -34.97 23.89 -25.51
N GLU A 176 -34.16 24.29 -26.51
CA GLU A 176 -32.75 24.67 -26.33
C GLU A 176 -32.56 25.72 -25.23
N PRO A 177 -31.44 25.68 -24.47
CA PRO A 177 -30.57 26.87 -24.54
C PRO A 177 -29.05 26.60 -24.35
N ALA A 178 -28.26 27.27 -25.20
CA ALA A 178 -27.07 28.08 -24.86
C ALA A 178 -26.13 27.64 -23.69
N GLY A 179 -25.58 26.42 -23.68
CA GLY A 179 -24.65 25.97 -22.63
C GLY A 179 -23.14 25.97 -22.95
N LYS A 180 -22.72 26.24 -24.20
CA LYS A 180 -21.33 25.95 -24.63
C LYS A 180 -20.27 26.99 -24.26
N ARG A 181 -20.64 28.17 -23.75
CA ARG A 181 -19.65 29.22 -23.36
C ARG A 181 -19.03 28.97 -21.98
N SER A 182 -19.78 28.42 -21.02
CA SER A 182 -19.32 28.20 -19.63
C SER A 182 -18.12 27.26 -19.53
N ARG A 183 -18.04 26.23 -20.39
CA ARG A 183 -16.97 25.23 -20.34
C ARG A 183 -15.62 25.78 -20.82
N ILE A 184 -15.63 26.78 -21.72
CA ILE A 184 -14.41 27.40 -22.22
C ILE A 184 -13.85 28.35 -21.16
N ASP A 185 -14.71 29.15 -20.51
CA ASP A 185 -14.31 30.07 -19.44
C ASP A 185 -13.72 29.33 -18.21
N ASP A 186 -14.26 28.15 -17.87
CA ASP A 186 -13.72 27.28 -16.81
C ASP A 186 -12.34 26.70 -17.17
N LEU A 187 -12.16 26.32 -18.44
CA LEU A 187 -10.88 25.83 -18.95
C LEU A 187 -9.82 26.94 -18.95
N GLU A 188 -10.18 28.15 -19.37
CA GLU A 188 -9.29 29.32 -19.36
C GLU A 188 -8.87 29.68 -17.93
N SER A 189 -9.82 29.69 -16.98
CA SER A 189 -9.55 29.95 -15.56
C SER A 189 -8.60 28.92 -14.95
N LYS A 190 -8.77 27.64 -15.30
CA LYS A 190 -7.88 26.56 -14.84
C LYS A 190 -6.48 26.69 -15.45
N MET A 191 -6.39 27.11 -16.71
CA MET A 191 -5.10 27.28 -17.40
C MET A 191 -4.31 28.45 -16.81
N ILE A 192 -4.95 29.59 -16.53
CA ILE A 192 -4.34 30.75 -15.86
C ILE A 192 -3.79 30.35 -14.48
N THR A 193 -4.56 29.55 -13.73
CA THR A 193 -4.14 29.07 -12.41
C THR A 193 -2.90 28.19 -12.47
N MET A 194 -2.78 27.32 -13.48
CA MET A 194 -1.59 26.48 -13.68
C MET A 194 -0.36 27.30 -14.10
N PHE A 195 -0.54 28.29 -14.98
CA PHE A 195 0.55 29.19 -15.37
C PHE A 195 1.10 29.96 -14.17
N LYS A 196 0.22 30.49 -13.30
CA LYS A 196 0.64 31.18 -12.08
C LYS A 196 1.48 30.30 -11.16
N LYS A 197 1.06 29.05 -10.93
CA LYS A 197 1.82 28.08 -10.12
C LYS A 197 3.19 27.71 -10.73
N LEU A 198 3.31 27.72 -12.06
CA LEU A 198 4.57 27.49 -12.75
C LEU A 198 5.51 28.69 -12.62
N SER A 199 5.00 29.92 -12.79
CA SER A 199 5.77 31.15 -12.56
C SER A 199 6.28 31.24 -11.12
N ASP A 200 5.43 31.00 -10.13
CA ASP A 200 5.81 31.01 -8.70
C ASP A 200 6.92 29.97 -8.41
N ARG A 201 6.92 28.84 -9.12
CA ARG A 201 7.97 27.81 -9.01
C ARG A 201 9.30 28.25 -9.63
N ILE A 202 9.25 28.93 -10.78
CA ILE A 202 10.45 29.44 -11.45
C ILE A 202 11.12 30.50 -10.57
N ASP A 203 10.36 31.44 -10.03
CA ASP A 203 10.86 32.48 -9.13
C ASP A 203 11.46 31.88 -7.84
N LYS A 204 10.85 30.81 -7.33
CA LYS A 204 11.39 30.06 -6.18
C LYS A 204 12.71 29.36 -6.50
N ILE A 205 12.91 28.86 -7.73
CA ILE A 205 14.18 28.24 -8.14
C ILE A 205 15.26 29.32 -8.32
N GLU A 206 14.92 30.47 -8.91
CA GLU A 206 15.88 31.57 -9.07
C GLU A 206 16.35 32.14 -7.72
N THR A 207 15.46 32.25 -6.75
CA THR A 207 15.83 32.70 -5.38
C THR A 207 16.71 31.70 -4.64
N LEU A 208 16.50 30.40 -4.83
CA LEU A 208 17.37 29.35 -4.26
C LEU A 208 18.76 29.40 -4.90
N ASN A 209 18.85 29.48 -6.23
CA ASN A 209 20.12 29.58 -6.95
C ASN A 209 20.92 30.86 -6.63
N LYS A 210 20.25 31.95 -6.26
CA LYS A 210 20.91 33.21 -5.86
C LYS A 210 21.46 33.15 -4.43
N THR A 211 20.79 32.40 -3.56
CA THR A 211 21.24 32.19 -2.17
C THR A 211 22.47 31.28 -2.12
N GLU A 212 22.55 30.27 -3.00
CA GLU A 212 23.71 29.36 -3.07
C GLU A 212 25.00 30.01 -3.60
N ARG A 213 24.91 31.15 -4.32
CA ARG A 213 26.10 31.84 -4.86
C ARG A 213 26.77 32.85 -3.93
N ILE A 214 26.23 33.08 -2.73
CA ILE A 214 26.79 34.06 -1.77
C ILE A 214 27.64 33.38 -0.68
N GLU A 215 27.61 32.05 -0.56
CA GLU A 215 28.36 31.32 0.48
C GLU A 215 29.63 30.58 -0.04
N GLU A 216 30.01 30.74 -1.30
CA GLU A 216 31.27 30.20 -1.85
C GLU A 216 32.39 31.26 -1.92
N ASP A 217 32.78 31.83 -0.78
CA ASP A 217 34.11 32.43 -0.61
C ASP A 217 34.62 32.28 0.83
N SER A 218 34.79 31.03 1.27
CA SER A 218 35.79 30.64 2.28
C SER A 218 35.94 29.12 2.26
N GLY A 219 37.10 28.68 1.78
CA GLY A 219 37.35 27.30 1.42
C GLY A 219 37.40 26.29 2.56
N SER A 220 37.24 25.03 2.20
CA SER A 220 38.23 23.97 2.44
C SER A 220 37.73 22.67 1.79
N ASN A 221 38.66 21.94 1.18
CA ASN A 221 38.50 20.56 0.75
C ASN A 221 38.14 19.69 1.96
N GLU A 222 36.94 19.12 2.01
CA GLU A 222 36.69 17.86 2.70
C GLU A 222 35.75 16.98 1.86
N GLU A 223 36.14 15.71 1.80
CA GLU A 223 35.52 14.64 1.03
C GLU A 223 34.07 14.44 1.50
N ASN A 224 33.11 14.74 0.63
CA ASN A 224 31.70 14.54 0.91
C ASN A 224 31.33 13.06 0.71
N ASP A 225 31.48 12.28 1.79
CA ASP A 225 30.90 10.95 1.93
C ASP A 225 29.38 11.09 2.02
N GLY A 226 28.72 10.83 0.88
CA GLY A 226 27.28 10.90 0.72
C GLY A 226 26.58 9.87 1.60
N THR A 227 26.35 10.25 2.86
CA THR A 227 25.62 9.44 3.83
C THR A 227 24.15 9.40 3.40
N GLU A 228 23.78 8.37 2.64
CA GLU A 228 22.38 8.04 2.35
C GLU A 228 21.68 7.78 3.68
N VAL A 229 20.90 8.75 4.16
CA VAL A 229 20.07 8.60 5.35
C VAL A 229 18.96 7.60 5.04
N SER A 230 19.24 6.32 5.29
CA SER A 230 18.25 5.26 5.17
C SER A 230 17.20 5.43 6.27
N GLU A 231 16.05 5.97 5.88
CA GLU A 231 14.86 6.04 6.74
C GLU A 231 14.40 4.61 7.08
N LYS A 232 14.48 4.26 8.37
CA LYS A 232 13.98 2.98 8.91
C LYS A 232 12.57 3.18 9.43
N VAL A 233 11.69 2.23 9.15
CA VAL A 233 10.31 2.25 9.66
C VAL A 233 10.24 1.33 10.88
N GLU A 234 9.85 1.89 12.02
CA GLU A 234 9.55 1.13 13.23
C GLU A 234 8.15 0.51 13.12
N VAL A 235 8.07 -0.78 13.43
CA VAL A 235 6.84 -1.57 13.33
C VAL A 235 6.04 -1.39 14.62
N ASN A 236 5.34 -0.25 14.72
CA ASN A 236 4.45 0.06 15.84
C ASN A 236 2.98 0.11 15.41
N TRP A 237 2.47 -0.99 14.86
CA TRP A 237 1.08 -1.07 14.39
C TRP A 237 0.09 -1.51 15.48
N MET A 238 0.57 -2.08 16.59
CA MET A 238 -0.30 -2.57 17.67
C MET A 238 -0.81 -1.48 18.62
N LEU A 239 -0.20 -0.29 18.68
CA LEU A 239 -0.49 0.69 19.74
C LEU A 239 -1.53 1.78 19.41
N ASN A 240 -2.08 1.83 18.19
CA ASN A 240 -3.04 2.90 17.81
C ASN A 240 -4.52 2.46 17.74
N SER A 241 -4.86 1.24 18.17
CA SER A 241 -6.25 0.76 18.16
C SER A 241 -7.04 1.05 19.44
N GLU A 242 -6.41 1.61 20.48
CA GLU A 242 -7.06 1.98 21.75
C GLU A 242 -7.09 3.50 21.94
N SER A 243 -8.09 4.18 21.37
CA SER A 243 -8.60 5.46 21.91
C SER A 243 -9.94 5.86 21.30
N GLY A 244 -10.82 4.88 21.08
CA GLY A 244 -12.26 5.12 21.04
C GLY A 244 -12.82 5.12 22.46
N GLN A 245 -12.47 6.12 23.28
CA GLN A 245 -13.20 6.38 24.52
C GLN A 245 -14.64 6.73 24.12
N VAL A 246 -15.53 5.76 24.25
CA VAL A 246 -16.98 6.00 24.24
C VAL A 246 -17.24 6.99 25.38
N PRO A 247 -17.83 8.17 25.12
CA PRO A 247 -18.22 9.07 26.20
C PRO A 247 -19.23 8.32 27.08
N GLU A 248 -18.87 8.07 28.33
CA GLU A 248 -19.81 7.60 29.34
C GLU A 248 -20.89 8.68 29.50
N ASP A 249 -22.08 8.34 29.02
CA ASP A 249 -23.28 9.15 29.17
C ASP A 249 -23.70 9.09 30.65
N THR A 250 -23.10 9.95 31.48
CA THR A 250 -23.55 10.18 32.86
C THR A 250 -24.88 10.92 32.81
N THR A 251 -25.96 10.17 32.63
CA THR A 251 -27.30 10.66 32.90
C THR A 251 -27.49 10.69 34.41
N SER A 252 -27.30 11.87 34.98
CA SER A 252 -27.60 12.19 36.37
C SER A 252 -29.10 12.01 36.62
N ASP A 253 -29.47 10.91 37.27
CA ASP A 253 -30.82 10.73 37.78
C ASP A 253 -30.98 11.58 39.05
N SER A 254 -31.81 12.63 38.94
CA SER A 254 -32.23 13.46 40.06
C SER A 254 -33.66 13.09 40.43
N GLN A 255 -33.83 12.32 41.51
CA GLN A 255 -35.04 12.32 42.35
C GLN A 255 -34.70 12.00 43.80
#